data_AF-A0A143BBT1-F1
#
_entry.id   AF-A0A143BBT1-F1
#
_cell.length_a   1.000
_cell.length_b   1.000
_cell.length_c   1.000
_cell.angle_alpha   90.00
_cell.angle_beta   90.00
_cell.angle_gamma   90.00
#
_symmetry.space_group_name_H-M   'P 1'
#
loop_
_entity.id
_entity.type
_entity.pdbx_description
1 polymer ?
#
loop_
_entity_poly.entity_id
_entity_poly.type
_entity_poly.pdbx_seq_one_letter_code
_entity_poly.pdbx_strand_id
1 'polypeptide(L)'
;MRILLPFFILLLLAPGPALATEEFARETGQECAVCHLDPAGGGELTGAGQGYADYRQQARQTAGVVGPGPLARLLRLAVGYLHLVTAVFWFGTILYVHLILKPSYASSGLPPGEVRVGLVSMAVMAVSGLALTWYRLDSPAALLETRFGVLLLVKVGCFLVMVVTALIAVFVVGPRLRRARTEATPGAGGEFSLEQLATCDGADGHPNYFAYGGRVYDAGASRLWQGGRHMGRHPAGADLTAALEQAPHGEDRILRLPEVGRLVVAAEGGNQRPRRSFFAMAYLNLGLVLAILLVVALWRWG
;
A
#
# COMPACT_ATOMS: atom_id res chain seq x y z
N MET A 1 -2.38 -8.25 27.28
CA MET A 1 -3.02 -7.92 25.97
C MET A 1 -2.38 -8.68 24.79
N ARG A 2 -1.99 -9.96 24.96
CA ARG A 2 -1.33 -10.79 23.93
C ARG A 2 -2.04 -12.12 23.63
N ILE A 3 -3.15 -12.42 24.32
CA ILE A 3 -3.90 -13.68 24.17
C ILE A 3 -5.30 -13.44 23.56
N LEU A 4 -5.77 -12.18 23.49
CA LEU A 4 -7.08 -11.84 22.93
C LEU A 4 -7.10 -11.71 21.40
N LEU A 5 -5.94 -11.51 20.76
CA LEU A 5 -5.84 -11.38 19.29
C LEU A 5 -6.01 -12.72 18.53
N PRO A 6 -5.43 -13.87 18.97
CA PRO A 6 -5.68 -15.15 18.29
C PRO A 6 -7.11 -15.66 18.49
N PHE A 7 -7.79 -15.30 19.59
CA PHE A 7 -9.18 -15.69 19.85
C PHE A 7 -10.17 -14.94 18.94
N PHE A 8 -9.89 -13.67 18.62
CA PHE A 8 -10.71 -12.89 17.68
C PHE A 8 -10.48 -13.29 16.22
N ILE A 9 -9.28 -13.78 15.87
CA ILE A 9 -8.98 -14.34 14.55
C ILE A 9 -9.62 -15.74 14.38
N LEU A 10 -9.70 -16.54 15.45
CA LEU A 10 -10.41 -17.83 15.40
C LEU A 10 -11.94 -17.68 15.26
N LEU A 11 -12.53 -16.60 15.78
CA LEU A 11 -13.96 -16.31 15.62
C LEU A 11 -14.33 -15.86 14.18
N LEU A 12 -13.35 -15.36 13.41
CA LEU A 12 -13.50 -14.98 12.00
C LEU A 12 -13.26 -16.16 11.03
N LEU A 13 -12.82 -17.31 11.54
CA LEU A 13 -12.60 -18.56 10.80
C LEU A 13 -13.77 -19.53 10.91
N ALA A 14 -14.85 -19.17 11.62
CA ALA A 14 -16.05 -19.99 11.66
C ALA A 14 -16.79 -19.88 10.30
N PRO A 15 -16.94 -20.97 9.54
CA PRO A 15 -17.74 -20.95 8.32
C PRO A 15 -19.20 -20.67 8.70
N GLY A 16 -19.70 -19.50 8.30
CA GLY A 16 -21.12 -19.18 8.32
C GLY A 16 -21.74 -19.60 6.98
N PRO A 17 -22.92 -20.25 6.98
CA PRO A 17 -23.51 -20.75 5.75
C PRO A 17 -23.94 -19.57 4.85
N ALA A 18 -23.53 -19.60 3.58
CA ALA A 18 -23.87 -18.61 2.56
C ALA A 18 -25.13 -19.07 1.80
N LEU A 19 -26.17 -18.23 1.70
CA LEU A 19 -27.38 -18.49 0.91
C LEU A 19 -27.05 -18.32 -0.59
N ALA A 20 -26.97 -19.33 -1.45
CA ALA A 20 -27.55 -20.68 -1.46
C ALA A 20 -26.90 -21.69 -0.51
N THR A 21 -27.56 -21.92 0.62
CA THR A 21 -27.10 -22.82 1.66
C THR A 21 -27.49 -24.26 1.34
N GLU A 22 -26.73 -25.24 1.83
CA GLU A 22 -27.14 -26.64 1.87
C GLU A 22 -28.54 -26.81 2.47
N GLU A 23 -28.95 -25.94 3.41
CA GLU A 23 -30.30 -25.89 4.00
C GLU A 23 -31.42 -25.74 2.95
N PHE A 24 -31.25 -24.86 1.95
CA PHE A 24 -32.26 -24.62 0.91
C PHE A 24 -32.35 -25.80 -0.07
N ALA A 25 -31.21 -26.46 -0.36
CA ALA A 25 -31.19 -27.72 -1.10
C ALA A 25 -31.79 -28.86 -0.26
N ARG A 26 -31.55 -28.90 1.06
CA ARG A 26 -32.06 -29.90 1.99
C ARG A 26 -33.57 -29.80 2.18
N GLU A 27 -34.15 -28.60 2.14
CA GLU A 27 -35.61 -28.40 2.13
C GLU A 27 -36.29 -28.99 0.88
N THR A 28 -35.57 -29.07 -0.25
CA THR A 28 -36.09 -29.79 -1.43
C THR A 28 -36.04 -31.31 -1.28
N GLY A 29 -35.24 -31.82 -0.32
CA GLY A 29 -34.99 -33.25 -0.13
C GLY A 29 -34.19 -33.90 -1.26
N GLN A 30 -33.59 -33.11 -2.16
CA GLN A 30 -32.96 -33.59 -3.39
C GLN A 30 -31.44 -33.39 -3.30
N GLU A 31 -30.68 -34.39 -3.77
CA GLU A 31 -29.20 -34.32 -3.79
C GLU A 31 -28.70 -33.35 -4.88
N CYS A 32 -27.47 -32.82 -4.73
CA CYS A 32 -26.87 -31.93 -5.73
C CYS A 32 -26.79 -32.56 -7.14
N ALA A 33 -26.68 -33.89 -7.22
CA ALA A 33 -26.69 -34.67 -8.47
C ALA A 33 -27.99 -34.52 -9.29
N VAL A 34 -29.07 -34.06 -8.66
CA VAL A 34 -30.34 -33.80 -9.33
C VAL A 34 -30.22 -32.62 -10.27
N CYS A 35 -29.48 -31.57 -9.89
CA CYS A 35 -29.34 -30.36 -10.69
C CYS A 35 -28.01 -30.33 -11.48
N HIS A 36 -26.95 -30.93 -10.95
CA HIS A 36 -25.61 -30.91 -11.52
C HIS A 36 -25.14 -32.31 -11.90
N LEU A 37 -24.52 -32.44 -13.08
CA LEU A 37 -23.86 -33.70 -13.47
C LEU A 37 -22.63 -34.02 -12.60
N ASP A 38 -21.96 -32.97 -12.11
CA ASP A 38 -20.89 -33.09 -11.11
C ASP A 38 -21.38 -32.55 -9.75
N PRO A 39 -21.69 -33.44 -8.78
CA PRO A 39 -22.18 -33.05 -7.46
C PRO A 39 -21.14 -32.30 -6.60
N ALA A 40 -19.84 -32.36 -6.96
CA ALA A 40 -18.78 -31.62 -6.26
C ALA A 40 -18.70 -30.13 -6.67
N GLY A 41 -19.46 -29.73 -7.70
CA GLY A 41 -19.79 -28.33 -8.01
C GLY A 41 -19.04 -27.71 -9.19
N GLY A 42 -19.77 -26.88 -9.96
CA GLY A 42 -19.22 -25.97 -10.99
C GLY A 42 -19.34 -26.43 -12.44
N GLY A 43 -20.08 -27.51 -12.72
CA GLY A 43 -20.19 -28.12 -14.05
C GLY A 43 -21.58 -28.03 -14.72
N GLU A 44 -21.72 -28.83 -15.78
CA GLU A 44 -22.93 -28.97 -16.60
C GLU A 44 -24.16 -29.38 -15.78
N LEU A 45 -25.33 -28.88 -16.20
CA LEU A 45 -26.61 -29.18 -15.56
C LEU A 45 -27.21 -30.47 -16.13
N THR A 46 -27.92 -31.19 -15.28
CA THR A 46 -28.83 -32.25 -15.74
C THR A 46 -30.02 -31.62 -16.48
N GLY A 47 -30.83 -32.42 -17.17
CA GLY A 47 -32.07 -31.93 -17.78
C GLY A 47 -33.02 -31.26 -16.76
N ALA A 48 -33.06 -31.74 -15.53
CA ALA A 48 -33.86 -31.15 -14.45
C ALA A 48 -33.28 -29.80 -13.99
N GLY A 49 -31.95 -29.72 -13.82
CA GLY A 49 -31.27 -28.47 -13.52
C GLY A 49 -31.47 -27.42 -14.62
N GLN A 50 -31.37 -27.84 -15.88
CA GLN A 50 -31.61 -26.99 -17.05
C GLN A 50 -33.05 -26.47 -17.07
N GLY A 51 -34.04 -27.35 -16.83
CA GLY A 51 -35.45 -26.97 -16.78
C GLY A 51 -35.77 -25.96 -15.66
N TYR A 52 -35.13 -26.08 -14.49
CA TYR A 52 -35.28 -25.10 -13.42
C TYR A 52 -34.65 -23.74 -13.76
N ALA A 53 -33.47 -23.76 -14.41
CA ALA A 53 -32.82 -22.54 -14.90
C ALA A 53 -33.69 -21.81 -15.94
N ASP A 54 -34.28 -22.56 -16.88
CA ASP A 54 -35.17 -22.03 -17.90
C ASP A 54 -36.48 -21.49 -17.29
N TYR A 55 -37.07 -22.19 -16.32
CA TYR A 55 -38.24 -21.70 -15.56
C TYR A 55 -37.95 -20.37 -14.87
N ARG A 56 -36.79 -20.23 -14.21
CA ARG A 56 -36.36 -18.98 -13.56
C ARG A 56 -36.14 -17.86 -14.58
N GLN A 57 -35.61 -18.19 -15.74
CA GLN A 57 -35.43 -17.23 -16.84
C GLN A 57 -36.78 -16.77 -17.39
N GLN A 58 -37.72 -17.70 -17.60
CA GLN A 58 -39.08 -17.39 -18.03
C GLN A 58 -39.79 -16.52 -17.00
N ALA A 59 -39.75 -16.86 -15.71
CA ALA A 59 -40.36 -16.07 -14.64
C ALA A 59 -39.82 -14.63 -14.57
N ARG A 60 -38.54 -14.42 -14.86
CA ARG A 60 -37.95 -13.07 -14.99
C ARG A 60 -38.45 -12.32 -16.21
N GLN A 61 -38.64 -13.01 -17.33
CA GLN A 61 -39.18 -12.43 -18.56
C GLN A 61 -40.66 -12.03 -18.40
N THR A 62 -41.49 -12.87 -17.77
CA THR A 62 -42.90 -12.53 -17.47
C THR A 62 -43.04 -11.39 -16.47
N ALA A 63 -42.09 -11.25 -15.52
CA ALA A 63 -42.03 -10.11 -14.61
C ALA A 63 -41.54 -8.80 -15.28
N GLY A 64 -41.24 -8.81 -16.59
CA GLY A 64 -40.77 -7.63 -17.32
C GLY A 64 -39.37 -7.15 -16.91
N VAL A 65 -38.58 -8.01 -16.26
CA VAL A 65 -37.22 -7.65 -15.80
C VAL A 65 -36.27 -7.72 -16.99
N VAL A 66 -36.09 -6.59 -17.68
CA VAL A 66 -35.12 -6.46 -18.78
C VAL A 66 -33.72 -6.36 -18.19
N GLY A 67 -32.86 -7.32 -18.54
CA GLY A 67 -31.45 -7.31 -18.14
C GLY A 67 -30.68 -6.09 -18.69
N PRO A 68 -29.49 -5.78 -18.16
CA PRO A 68 -28.72 -4.62 -18.59
C PRO A 68 -28.40 -4.66 -20.09
N GLY A 69 -28.65 -3.54 -20.77
CA GLY A 69 -28.35 -3.39 -22.20
C GLY A 69 -26.86 -3.60 -22.53
N PRO A 70 -26.51 -3.79 -23.82
CA PRO A 70 -25.13 -4.05 -24.26
C PRO A 70 -24.12 -3.00 -23.75
N LEU A 71 -24.51 -1.72 -23.76
CA LEU A 71 -23.69 -0.62 -23.25
C LEU A 71 -23.41 -0.76 -21.74
N ALA A 72 -24.42 -1.08 -20.94
CA ALA A 72 -24.25 -1.27 -19.50
C ALA A 72 -23.33 -2.46 -19.17
N ARG A 73 -23.41 -3.55 -19.96
CA ARG A 73 -22.49 -4.68 -19.85
C ARG A 73 -21.05 -4.29 -20.19
N LEU A 74 -20.84 -3.53 -21.27
CA LEU A 74 -19.53 -3.04 -21.66
C LEU A 74 -18.94 -2.10 -20.60
N LEU A 75 -19.74 -1.16 -20.08
CA LEU A 75 -19.31 -0.24 -19.02
C LEU A 75 -18.92 -1.00 -17.74
N ARG A 76 -19.72 -1.98 -17.32
CA ARG A 76 -19.39 -2.83 -16.17
C ARG A 76 -18.08 -3.58 -16.36
N LEU A 77 -17.83 -4.12 -17.56
CA LEU A 77 -16.57 -4.79 -17.89
C LEU A 77 -15.39 -3.79 -17.84
N ALA A 78 -15.55 -2.62 -18.45
CA ALA A 78 -14.51 -1.59 -18.48
C ALA A 78 -14.14 -1.10 -17.07
N VAL A 79 -15.13 -0.82 -16.21
CA VAL A 79 -14.91 -0.44 -14.82
C VAL A 79 -14.25 -1.58 -14.03
N GLY A 80 -14.69 -2.82 -14.25
CA GLY A 80 -14.10 -4.01 -13.63
C GLY A 80 -12.62 -4.19 -14.00
N TYR A 81 -12.30 -4.05 -15.29
CA TYR A 81 -10.93 -4.12 -15.78
C TYR A 81 -10.06 -3.00 -15.20
N LEU A 82 -10.56 -1.76 -15.22
CA LEU A 82 -9.85 -0.61 -14.63
C LEU A 82 -9.57 -0.82 -13.14
N HIS A 83 -10.56 -1.31 -12.38
CA HIS A 83 -10.40 -1.60 -10.95
C HIS A 83 -9.32 -2.67 -10.72
N LEU A 84 -9.36 -3.77 -11.48
CA LEU A 84 -8.40 -4.86 -11.33
C LEU A 84 -6.98 -4.43 -11.67
N VAL A 85 -6.79 -3.75 -12.81
CA VAL A 85 -5.48 -3.25 -13.23
C VAL A 85 -4.93 -2.29 -12.18
N THR A 86 -5.75 -1.34 -11.72
CA THR A 86 -5.35 -0.40 -10.67
C THR A 86 -4.98 -1.13 -9.37
N ALA A 87 -5.74 -2.16 -8.98
CA ALA A 87 -5.46 -2.95 -7.79
C ALA A 87 -4.10 -3.67 -7.87
N VAL A 88 -3.77 -4.27 -9.03
CA VAL A 88 -2.48 -4.93 -9.27
C VAL A 88 -1.33 -3.94 -9.14
N PHE A 89 -1.42 -2.79 -9.82
CA PHE A 89 -0.40 -1.75 -9.72
C PHE A 89 -0.27 -1.21 -8.30
N TRP A 90 -1.39 -0.95 -7.64
CA TRP A 90 -1.38 -0.39 -6.29
C TRP A 90 -0.76 -1.34 -5.27
N PHE A 91 -1.12 -2.63 -5.31
CA PHE A 91 -0.48 -3.66 -4.49
C PHE A 91 1.03 -3.76 -4.77
N GLY A 92 1.41 -3.77 -6.05
CA GLY A 92 2.80 -3.76 -6.48
C GLY A 92 3.57 -2.55 -5.95
N THR A 93 2.99 -1.35 -6.01
CA THR A 93 3.58 -0.13 -5.45
C THR A 93 3.73 -0.22 -3.94
N ILE A 94 2.71 -0.70 -3.21
CA ILE A 94 2.82 -0.88 -1.76
C ILE A 94 3.98 -1.83 -1.44
N LEU A 95 4.10 -2.98 -2.10
CA LEU A 95 5.22 -3.89 -1.86
C LEU A 95 6.58 -3.28 -2.24
N TYR A 96 6.67 -2.64 -3.41
CA TYR A 96 7.89 -1.97 -3.89
C TYR A 96 8.41 -0.95 -2.87
N VAL A 97 7.52 -0.09 -2.37
CA VAL A 97 7.82 0.93 -1.35
C VAL A 97 8.36 0.30 -0.06
N HIS A 98 7.80 -0.82 0.40
CA HIS A 98 8.16 -1.40 1.70
C HIS A 98 9.36 -2.36 1.64
N LEU A 99 9.57 -3.03 0.50
CA LEU A 99 10.67 -3.97 0.31
C LEU A 99 11.93 -3.30 -0.22
N ILE A 100 11.81 -2.33 -1.14
CA ILE A 100 12.95 -1.75 -1.87
C ILE A 100 13.37 -0.39 -1.31
N LEU A 101 12.41 0.49 -1.02
CA LEU A 101 12.70 1.89 -0.62
C LEU A 101 12.85 2.08 0.91
N LYS A 102 13.01 0.98 1.66
CA LYS A 102 13.15 0.96 3.12
C LYS A 102 14.25 1.92 3.67
N PRO A 103 15.43 2.05 3.03
CA PRO A 103 16.48 2.96 3.49
C PRO A 103 16.20 4.43 3.13
N SER A 104 15.67 4.70 1.93
CA SER A 104 15.48 6.07 1.42
C SER A 104 14.33 6.81 2.11
N TYR A 105 13.25 6.11 2.47
CA TYR A 105 12.15 6.72 3.22
C TYR A 105 12.53 7.18 4.62
N ALA A 106 13.49 6.50 5.24
CA ALA A 106 13.94 6.81 6.58
C ALA A 106 14.71 8.14 6.64
N SER A 107 15.33 8.56 5.53
CA SER A 107 16.18 9.76 5.45
C SER A 107 15.52 10.96 4.75
N SER A 108 14.72 10.74 3.70
CA SER A 108 14.24 11.83 2.82
C SER A 108 12.71 11.98 2.72
N GLY A 109 11.94 11.07 3.32
CA GLY A 109 10.48 11.06 3.20
C GLY A 109 10.01 10.51 1.85
N LEU A 110 8.71 10.68 1.54
CA LEU A 110 8.13 10.16 0.29
C LEU A 110 8.37 11.12 -0.89
N PRO A 111 8.97 10.66 -2.00
CA PRO A 111 9.17 11.51 -3.16
C PRO A 111 7.83 11.88 -3.84
N PRO A 112 7.73 13.08 -4.43
CA PRO A 112 6.45 13.66 -4.83
C PRO A 112 5.76 12.91 -5.98
N GLY A 113 6.52 12.24 -6.84
CA GLY A 113 5.97 11.44 -7.94
C GLY A 113 5.19 10.24 -7.42
N GLU A 114 5.78 9.52 -6.47
CA GLU A 114 5.25 8.31 -5.83
C GLU A 114 4.02 8.65 -4.99
N VAL A 115 4.04 9.78 -4.29
CA VAL A 115 2.87 10.30 -3.58
C VAL A 115 1.72 10.56 -4.55
N ARG A 116 1.98 11.22 -5.69
CA ARG A 116 0.96 11.50 -6.70
C ARG A 116 0.35 10.21 -7.25
N VAL A 117 1.19 9.25 -7.62
CA VAL A 117 0.75 7.93 -8.10
C VAL A 117 -0.10 7.23 -7.04
N GLY A 118 0.32 7.25 -5.78
CA GLY A 118 -0.44 6.67 -4.67
C GLY A 118 -1.81 7.31 -4.49
N LEU A 119 -1.91 8.64 -4.51
CA LEU A 119 -3.17 9.38 -4.36
C LEU A 119 -4.13 9.14 -5.52
N VAL A 120 -3.64 9.16 -6.77
CA VAL A 120 -4.45 8.88 -7.96
C VAL A 120 -4.98 7.45 -7.92
N SER A 121 -4.12 6.47 -7.62
CA SER A 121 -4.53 5.06 -7.51
C SER A 121 -5.59 4.85 -6.41
N MET A 122 -5.44 5.49 -5.25
CA MET A 122 -6.45 5.44 -4.19
C MET A 122 -7.81 5.98 -4.64
N ALA A 123 -7.82 7.12 -5.36
CA ALA A 123 -9.06 7.70 -5.88
C ALA A 123 -9.72 6.81 -6.93
N VAL A 124 -8.95 6.29 -7.89
CA VAL A 124 -9.46 5.37 -8.92
C VAL A 124 -10.03 4.10 -8.28
N MET A 125 -9.35 3.53 -7.29
CA MET A 125 -9.83 2.35 -6.56
C MET A 125 -11.13 2.60 -5.80
N ALA A 126 -11.25 3.75 -5.13
CA ALA A 126 -12.46 4.13 -4.41
C ALA A 126 -13.66 4.30 -5.36
N VAL A 127 -13.49 5.08 -6.43
CA VAL A 127 -14.56 5.37 -7.40
C VAL A 127 -14.99 4.12 -8.16
N SER A 128 -14.03 3.35 -8.69
CA SER A 128 -14.34 2.13 -9.42
C SER A 128 -14.90 1.04 -8.49
N GLY A 129 -14.44 0.95 -7.25
CA GLY A 129 -14.99 0.04 -6.24
C GLY A 129 -16.44 0.37 -5.89
N LEU A 130 -16.75 1.65 -5.69
CA LEU A 130 -18.12 2.12 -5.45
C LEU A 130 -19.04 1.81 -6.64
N ALA A 131 -18.58 2.08 -7.87
CA ALA A 131 -19.33 1.78 -9.08
C ALA A 131 -19.61 0.26 -9.22
N LEU A 132 -18.60 -0.59 -9.00
CA LEU A 132 -18.78 -2.05 -9.04
C LEU A 132 -19.70 -2.57 -7.93
N THR A 133 -19.65 -1.95 -6.76
CA THR A 133 -20.54 -2.25 -5.63
C THR A 133 -21.98 -1.92 -6.00
N TRP A 134 -22.21 -0.75 -6.59
CA TRP A 134 -23.52 -0.33 -7.12
C TRP A 134 -24.05 -1.29 -8.19
N TYR A 135 -23.21 -1.74 -9.12
CA TYR A 135 -23.62 -2.70 -10.15
C TYR A 135 -23.88 -4.12 -9.62
N ARG A 136 -23.47 -4.44 -8.39
CA ARG A 136 -23.54 -5.78 -7.85
C ARG A 136 -24.57 -5.95 -6.73
N LEU A 137 -24.96 -4.86 -6.05
CA LEU A 137 -25.95 -4.90 -4.99
C LEU A 137 -27.30 -4.39 -5.50
N ASP A 138 -28.31 -5.26 -5.43
CA ASP A 138 -29.67 -4.91 -5.79
C ASP A 138 -30.40 -4.18 -4.65
N SER A 139 -29.93 -4.32 -3.41
CA SER A 139 -30.48 -3.61 -2.23
C SER A 139 -29.42 -3.32 -1.17
N PRO A 140 -29.59 -2.28 -0.34
CA PRO A 140 -28.69 -2.02 0.80
C PRO A 140 -28.75 -3.10 1.89
N ALA A 141 -29.91 -3.73 2.09
CA ALA A 141 -30.08 -4.81 3.07
C ALA A 141 -29.19 -6.02 2.76
N ALA A 142 -28.96 -6.30 1.47
CA ALA A 142 -28.07 -7.36 1.02
C ALA A 142 -26.62 -7.21 1.52
N LEU A 143 -26.18 -6.00 1.94
CA LEU A 143 -24.86 -5.80 2.53
C LEU A 143 -24.69 -6.50 3.89
N LEU A 144 -25.77 -6.57 4.68
CA LEU A 144 -25.72 -7.12 6.04
C LEU A 144 -26.27 -8.55 6.09
N GLU A 145 -27.23 -8.87 5.22
CA GLU A 145 -27.92 -10.16 5.22
C GLU A 145 -27.16 -11.24 4.42
N THR A 146 -26.34 -10.84 3.44
CA THR A 146 -25.60 -11.79 2.61
C THR A 146 -24.14 -11.88 3.03
N ARG A 147 -23.58 -13.09 2.97
CA ARG A 147 -22.14 -13.32 3.20
C ARG A 147 -21.28 -12.50 2.24
N PHE A 148 -21.69 -12.40 0.97
CA PHE A 148 -21.01 -11.56 -0.02
C PHE A 148 -20.96 -10.10 0.45
N GLY A 149 -22.09 -9.57 0.92
CA GLY A 149 -22.23 -8.22 1.46
C GLY A 149 -21.36 -7.98 2.69
N VAL A 150 -21.36 -8.91 3.65
CA VAL A 150 -20.54 -8.79 4.86
C VAL A 150 -19.05 -8.79 4.53
N LEU A 151 -18.60 -9.70 3.68
CA LEU A 151 -17.20 -9.73 3.22
C LEU A 151 -16.84 -8.47 2.42
N LEU A 152 -17.77 -7.94 1.63
CA LEU A 152 -17.59 -6.65 0.94
C LEU A 152 -17.45 -5.50 1.93
N LEU A 153 -18.27 -5.45 2.98
CA LEU A 153 -18.17 -4.44 4.05
C LEU A 153 -16.83 -4.53 4.79
N VAL A 154 -16.38 -5.74 5.13
CA VAL A 154 -15.06 -5.93 5.76
C VAL A 154 -13.95 -5.44 4.85
N LYS A 155 -13.99 -5.79 3.55
CA LYS A 155 -13.02 -5.32 2.55
C LYS A 155 -13.02 -3.79 2.44
N VAL A 156 -14.18 -3.18 2.32
CA VAL A 156 -14.34 -1.71 2.23
C VAL A 156 -13.85 -1.05 3.51
N GLY A 157 -14.17 -1.60 4.68
CA GLY A 157 -13.68 -1.12 5.97
C GLY A 157 -12.16 -1.15 6.06
N CYS A 158 -11.52 -2.28 5.72
CA CYS A 158 -10.06 -2.38 5.67
C CYS A 158 -9.44 -1.37 4.69
N PHE A 159 -10.05 -1.20 3.51
CA PHE A 159 -9.62 -0.21 2.53
C PHE A 159 -9.72 1.21 3.07
N LEU A 160 -10.82 1.58 3.73
CA LEU A 160 -11.01 2.92 4.29
C LEU A 160 -9.98 3.22 5.38
N VAL A 161 -9.73 2.27 6.28
CA VAL A 161 -8.67 2.42 7.30
C VAL A 161 -7.32 2.63 6.63
N MET A 162 -6.99 1.82 5.61
CA MET A 162 -5.73 1.92 4.86
C MET A 162 -5.58 3.26 4.13
N VAL A 163 -6.66 3.80 3.56
CA VAL A 163 -6.65 5.12 2.92
C VAL A 163 -6.45 6.21 3.96
N VAL A 164 -7.18 6.19 5.07
CA VAL A 164 -7.06 7.22 6.13
C VAL A 164 -5.64 7.25 6.70
N THR A 165 -5.06 6.10 7.03
CA THR A 165 -3.68 6.00 7.53
C THR A 165 -2.66 6.44 6.49
N ALA A 166 -2.86 6.12 5.20
CA ALA A 166 -2.02 6.60 4.11
C ALA A 166 -2.09 8.14 3.97
N LEU A 167 -3.28 8.73 4.05
CA LEU A 167 -3.46 10.18 4.01
C LEU A 167 -2.81 10.85 5.21
N ILE A 168 -2.92 10.29 6.41
CA ILE A 168 -2.20 10.78 7.60
C ILE A 168 -0.69 10.71 7.37
N ALA A 169 -0.18 9.59 6.84
CA ALA A 169 1.25 9.44 6.54
C ALA A 169 1.74 10.51 5.54
N VAL A 170 0.97 10.79 4.48
CA VAL A 170 1.32 11.74 3.42
C VAL A 170 1.18 13.20 3.87
N PHE A 171 0.05 13.57 4.49
CA PHE A 171 -0.29 14.97 4.75
C PHE A 171 0.10 15.45 6.15
N VAL A 172 0.27 14.54 7.11
CA VAL A 172 0.61 14.92 8.50
C VAL A 172 2.03 14.48 8.84
N VAL A 173 2.34 13.19 8.66
CA VAL A 173 3.63 12.64 9.09
C VAL A 173 4.76 13.07 8.16
N GLY A 174 4.56 13.02 6.84
CA GLY A 174 5.54 13.43 5.84
C GLY A 174 6.04 14.87 6.04
N PRO A 175 5.15 15.89 6.10
CA PRO A 175 5.56 17.26 6.36
C PRO A 175 6.23 17.45 7.72
N ARG A 176 5.78 16.74 8.76
CA ARG A 176 6.42 16.78 10.09
C ARG A 176 7.83 16.20 10.07
N LEU A 177 8.05 15.11 9.34
CA LEU A 177 9.39 14.54 9.15
C LEU A 177 10.32 15.50 8.43
N ARG A 178 9.86 16.15 7.36
CA ARG A 178 10.65 17.16 6.63
C ARG A 178 10.98 18.39 7.47
N ARG A 179 10.02 18.88 8.28
CA ARG A 179 10.25 20.01 9.21
C ARG A 179 11.26 19.65 10.30
N ALA A 180 11.07 18.51 10.97
CA ALA A 180 11.99 18.03 11.99
C ALA A 180 13.42 17.84 11.44
N ARG A 181 13.55 17.42 10.18
CA ARG A 181 14.83 17.33 9.47
C ARG A 181 15.45 18.70 9.23
N THR A 182 14.67 19.68 8.77
CA THR A 182 15.16 21.04 8.49
C THR A 182 15.64 21.73 9.78
N GLU A 183 14.94 21.52 10.89
CA GLU A 183 15.36 22.01 12.22
C GLU A 183 16.62 21.30 12.74
N ALA A 184 16.84 20.05 12.34
CA ALA A 184 18.02 19.27 12.75
C ALA A 184 19.27 19.52 11.88
N THR A 185 19.14 20.16 10.71
CA THR A 185 20.27 20.52 9.85
C THR A 185 21.10 21.62 10.52
N PRO A 186 22.33 21.33 10.99
CA PRO A 186 23.16 22.33 11.65
C PRO A 186 23.60 23.42 10.65
N GLY A 187 23.63 24.67 11.11
CA GLY A 187 24.30 25.76 10.38
C GLY A 187 25.80 25.51 10.23
N ALA A 188 26.44 26.19 9.29
CA ALA A 188 27.89 26.12 9.12
C ALA A 188 28.62 26.53 10.42
N GLY A 189 29.60 25.73 10.86
CA GLY A 189 30.44 25.96 12.04
C GLY A 189 30.12 25.09 13.27
N GLY A 190 29.45 23.94 13.11
CA GLY A 190 28.95 23.11 14.21
C GLY A 190 29.60 21.73 14.39
N GLU A 191 29.22 21.08 15.49
CA GLU A 191 29.41 19.65 15.72
C GLU A 191 28.27 18.86 15.06
N PHE A 192 28.60 17.82 14.30
CA PHE A 192 27.65 16.98 13.59
C PHE A 192 27.67 15.57 14.15
N SER A 193 26.52 15.01 14.51
CA SER A 193 26.37 13.56 14.65
C SER A 193 26.24 12.88 13.29
N LEU A 194 26.40 11.56 13.22
CA LEU A 194 26.13 10.79 12.00
C LEU A 194 24.69 10.98 11.51
N GLU A 195 23.72 11.11 12.43
CA GLU A 195 22.32 11.35 12.09
C GLU A 195 22.10 12.74 11.49
N GLN A 196 22.74 13.77 12.06
CA GLN A 196 22.68 15.13 11.54
C GLN A 196 23.37 15.24 10.18
N LEU A 197 24.53 14.60 10.03
CA LEU A 197 25.23 14.52 8.76
C LEU A 197 24.35 13.85 7.70
N ALA A 198 23.66 12.76 8.02
CA ALA A 198 22.74 12.08 7.11
C ALA A 198 21.58 12.97 6.61
N THR A 199 21.27 14.07 7.29
CA THR A 199 20.28 15.06 6.79
C THR A 199 20.86 16.04 5.77
N CYS A 200 22.17 16.14 5.64
CA CYS A 200 22.91 17.01 4.73
C CYS A 200 23.28 16.27 3.44
N ASP A 201 22.28 15.65 2.80
CA ASP A 201 22.44 14.78 1.65
C ASP A 201 22.40 15.49 0.29
N GLY A 202 22.28 16.83 0.24
CA GLY A 202 22.18 17.59 -1.01
C GLY A 202 20.87 17.42 -1.79
N ALA A 203 19.89 16.64 -1.30
CA ALA A 203 18.58 16.46 -1.92
C ALA A 203 17.60 17.57 -1.47
N ASP A 204 16.55 17.85 -2.25
CA ASP A 204 15.47 18.77 -1.87
C ASP A 204 15.92 20.16 -1.34
N GLY A 205 17.08 20.66 -1.78
CA GLY A 205 17.65 21.93 -1.34
C GLY A 205 18.41 21.87 0.00
N HIS A 206 18.61 20.68 0.56
CA HIS A 206 19.45 20.46 1.74
C HIS A 206 20.93 20.72 1.43
N PRO A 207 21.75 21.09 2.44
CA PRO A 207 23.19 21.22 2.26
C PRO A 207 23.80 19.90 1.81
N ASN A 208 24.89 19.97 1.06
CA ASN A 208 25.55 18.81 0.45
C ASN A 208 26.86 18.54 1.18
N TYR A 209 26.78 17.92 2.37
CA TYR A 209 27.92 17.76 3.26
C TYR A 209 28.34 16.30 3.36
N PHE A 210 29.63 16.04 3.52
CA PHE A 210 30.13 14.70 3.85
C PHE A 210 31.26 14.78 4.86
N ALA A 211 31.52 13.70 5.59
CA ALA A 211 32.64 13.64 6.51
C ALA A 211 33.87 12.95 5.89
N TYR A 212 35.04 13.47 6.21
CA TYR A 212 36.34 12.88 5.90
C TYR A 212 37.32 13.17 7.03
N GLY A 213 37.93 12.13 7.61
CA GLY A 213 38.90 12.27 8.69
C GLY A 213 38.32 12.96 9.94
N GLY A 214 37.03 12.72 10.23
CA GLY A 214 36.32 13.35 11.35
C GLY A 214 35.92 14.81 11.13
N ARG A 215 36.18 15.40 9.96
CA ARG A 215 35.77 16.77 9.59
C ARG A 215 34.64 16.73 8.56
N VAL A 216 33.78 17.74 8.55
CA VAL A 216 32.64 17.84 7.63
C VAL A 216 32.93 18.92 6.58
N TYR A 217 32.76 18.57 5.31
CA TYR A 217 33.06 19.43 4.15
C TYR A 217 31.80 19.72 3.33
N ASP A 218 31.71 20.93 2.78
CA ASP A 218 30.64 21.35 1.88
C ASP A 218 30.99 21.12 0.41
N ALA A 219 30.24 20.24 -0.24
CA ALA A 219 30.36 19.92 -1.66
C ALA A 219 29.31 20.63 -2.55
N GLY A 220 28.46 21.49 -1.98
CA GLY A 220 27.31 22.09 -2.66
C GLY A 220 27.65 22.89 -3.92
N ALA A 221 28.79 23.57 -3.94
CA ALA A 221 29.26 24.30 -5.10
C ALA A 221 29.91 23.42 -6.19
N SER A 222 30.15 22.14 -5.91
CA SER A 222 30.84 21.24 -6.83
C SER A 222 29.90 20.62 -7.86
N ARG A 223 30.22 20.81 -9.15
CA ARG A 223 29.50 20.16 -10.26
C ARG A 223 29.56 18.63 -10.20
N LEU A 224 30.58 18.08 -9.54
CA LEU A 224 30.76 16.63 -9.41
C LEU A 224 29.87 16.02 -8.31
N TRP A 225 29.13 16.84 -7.56
CA TRP A 225 28.28 16.46 -6.44
C TRP A 225 26.81 16.87 -6.65
N GLN A 226 26.40 17.08 -7.90
CA GLN A 226 25.03 17.49 -8.23
C GLN A 226 24.00 16.50 -7.66
N GLY A 227 22.97 17.03 -7.00
CA GLY A 227 21.94 16.23 -6.34
C GLY A 227 22.46 15.37 -5.20
N GLY A 228 23.59 15.76 -4.57
CA GLY A 228 24.11 15.06 -3.40
C GLY A 228 24.83 13.75 -3.68
N ARG A 229 25.17 13.48 -4.94
CA ARG A 229 25.88 12.26 -5.32
C ARG A 229 27.16 12.58 -6.07
N HIS A 230 28.25 11.95 -5.63
CA HIS A 230 29.50 11.96 -6.36
C HIS A 230 29.61 10.76 -7.29
N MET A 231 29.74 11.04 -8.60
CA MET A 231 29.84 10.03 -9.67
C MET A 231 28.73 8.97 -9.62
N GLY A 232 27.57 9.31 -9.05
CA GLY A 232 26.46 8.38 -8.84
C GLY A 232 26.72 7.27 -7.81
N ARG A 233 27.90 7.21 -7.17
CA ARG A 233 28.31 6.11 -6.28
C ARG A 233 28.39 6.51 -4.82
N HIS A 234 28.89 7.71 -4.52
CA HIS A 234 29.11 8.14 -3.14
C HIS A 234 28.07 9.20 -2.76
N PRO A 235 27.18 8.91 -1.80
CA PRO A 235 26.19 9.88 -1.35
C PRO A 235 26.82 10.88 -0.37
N ALA A 236 26.34 12.11 -0.41
CA ALA A 236 26.48 13.05 0.69
C ALA A 236 25.69 12.56 1.92
N GLY A 237 25.92 13.23 3.05
CA GLY A 237 25.39 12.87 4.35
C GLY A 237 26.02 11.62 4.99
N ALA A 238 27.16 11.17 4.48
CA ALA A 238 27.88 10.01 4.99
C ALA A 238 29.33 10.35 5.39
N ASP A 239 29.92 9.51 6.22
CA ASP A 239 31.37 9.47 6.39
C ASP A 239 31.98 8.67 5.23
N LEU A 240 32.79 9.37 4.44
CA LEU A 240 33.42 8.85 3.23
C LEU A 240 34.93 8.66 3.41
N THR A 241 35.42 8.64 4.65
CA THR A 241 36.83 8.41 4.97
C THR A 241 37.37 7.15 4.30
N ALA A 242 36.69 6.02 4.47
CA ALA A 242 37.08 4.76 3.82
C ALA A 242 36.81 4.75 2.30
N ALA A 243 35.88 5.57 1.81
CA ALA A 243 35.53 5.60 0.39
C ALA A 243 36.62 6.26 -0.47
N LEU A 244 37.49 7.11 0.13
CA LEU A 244 38.59 7.75 -0.59
C LEU A 244 39.61 6.75 -1.13
N GLU A 245 39.83 5.61 -0.44
CA GLU A 245 40.76 4.57 -0.89
C GLU A 245 40.42 4.00 -2.28
N GLN A 246 39.15 4.11 -2.67
CA GLN A 246 38.64 3.61 -3.96
C GLN A 246 38.52 4.71 -5.01
N ALA A 247 38.90 5.96 -4.67
CA ALA A 247 38.74 7.11 -5.54
C ALA A 247 39.92 7.25 -6.52
N PRO A 248 39.68 7.79 -7.74
CA PRO A 248 40.74 8.08 -8.70
C PRO A 248 41.50 9.38 -8.37
N HIS A 249 41.39 9.90 -7.16
CA HIS A 249 42.01 11.16 -6.71
C HIS A 249 42.39 11.07 -5.22
N GLY A 250 43.31 11.94 -4.79
CA GLY A 250 43.72 12.03 -3.39
C GLY A 250 42.81 12.93 -2.55
N GLU A 251 43.17 13.06 -1.27
CA GLU A 251 42.51 13.97 -0.31
C GLU A 251 42.67 15.45 -0.68
N ASP A 252 43.62 15.79 -1.55
CA ASP A 252 43.85 17.14 -2.08
C ASP A 252 42.59 17.76 -2.68
N ARG A 253 41.70 16.93 -3.23
CA ARG A 253 40.41 17.37 -3.77
C ARG A 253 39.38 17.67 -2.70
N ILE A 254 39.45 16.98 -1.56
CA ILE A 254 38.56 17.17 -0.42
C ILE A 254 38.97 18.43 0.35
N LEU A 255 40.26 18.58 0.64
CA LEU A 255 40.80 19.68 1.45
C LEU A 255 40.64 21.07 0.79
N ARG A 256 40.29 21.12 -0.50
CA ARG A 256 39.93 22.37 -1.22
C ARG A 256 38.48 22.81 -0.98
N LEU A 257 37.64 21.92 -0.48
CA LEU A 257 36.25 22.24 -0.16
C LEU A 257 36.17 23.00 1.17
N PRO A 258 35.16 23.85 1.37
CA PRO A 258 34.94 24.52 2.66
C PRO A 258 34.72 23.51 3.78
N GLU A 259 35.51 23.58 4.84
CA GLU A 259 35.25 22.84 6.09
C GLU A 259 34.13 23.57 6.85
N VAL A 260 33.06 22.85 7.20
CA VAL A 260 31.85 23.41 7.83
C VAL A 260 31.58 22.87 9.23
N GLY A 261 32.42 21.94 9.72
CA GLY A 261 32.31 21.43 11.09
C GLY A 261 33.08 20.14 11.35
N ARG A 262 32.77 19.50 12.48
CA ARG A 262 33.42 18.27 12.94
C ARG A 262 32.39 17.17 13.21
N LEU A 263 32.70 15.93 12.82
CA LEU A 263 31.91 14.76 13.14
C LEU A 263 32.19 14.33 14.59
N VAL A 264 31.16 14.31 15.42
CA VAL A 264 31.19 13.81 16.81
C VAL A 264 30.35 12.54 16.91
N VAL A 265 30.84 11.59 17.70
CA VAL A 265 30.08 10.41 18.10
C VAL A 265 29.10 10.81 19.21
N ALA A 266 28.11 11.62 18.86
CA ALA A 266 27.02 11.95 19.78
C ALA A 266 25.98 10.82 19.77
N ALA A 267 25.50 10.43 20.96
CA ALA A 267 24.47 9.42 21.14
C ALA A 267 23.14 9.88 20.49
N GLU A 268 22.45 8.94 19.82
CA GLU A 268 21.17 9.13 19.12
C GLU A 268 20.14 9.92 19.97
N GLY A 269 20.04 11.23 19.76
CA GLY A 269 19.27 12.15 20.62
C GLY A 269 18.05 12.77 19.94
N GLY A 270 17.79 12.46 18.66
CA GLY A 270 16.66 13.04 17.93
C GLY A 270 15.31 12.49 18.40
N ASN A 271 14.24 13.30 18.35
CA ASN A 271 12.88 12.85 18.61
C ASN A 271 12.42 11.84 17.55
N GLN A 272 12.63 10.54 17.80
CA GLN A 272 12.34 9.44 16.87
C GLN A 272 10.83 9.18 16.66
N ARG A 273 9.93 9.89 17.37
CA ARG A 273 8.49 9.60 17.37
C ARG A 273 7.86 9.68 15.97
N PRO A 274 8.08 10.74 15.16
CA PRO A 274 7.48 10.81 13.83
C PRO A 274 7.94 9.68 12.90
N ARG A 275 9.22 9.28 13.01
CA ARG A 275 9.79 8.16 12.25
C ARG A 275 9.14 6.84 12.66
N ARG A 276 9.00 6.58 13.96
CA ARG A 276 8.31 5.37 14.46
C ARG A 276 6.84 5.32 14.03
N SER A 277 6.12 6.44 14.13
CA SER A 277 4.72 6.54 13.69
C SER A 277 4.59 6.28 12.19
N PHE A 278 5.51 6.79 11.37
CA PHE A 278 5.53 6.52 9.93
C PHE A 278 5.66 5.02 9.63
N PHE A 279 6.65 4.35 10.22
CA PHE A 279 6.83 2.91 10.02
C PHE A 279 5.64 2.09 10.52
N ALA A 280 5.06 2.47 11.66
CA ALA A 280 3.88 1.80 12.19
C ALA A 280 2.69 1.87 11.21
N MET A 281 2.43 3.05 10.62
CA MET A 281 1.38 3.23 9.61
C MET A 281 1.69 2.45 8.33
N ALA A 282 2.96 2.45 7.90
CA ALA A 282 3.41 1.72 6.72
C ALA A 282 3.14 0.21 6.86
N TYR A 283 3.59 -0.41 7.96
CA TYR A 283 3.34 -1.83 8.22
C TYR A 283 1.87 -2.16 8.46
N LEU A 284 1.11 -1.25 9.09
CA LEU A 284 -0.34 -1.40 9.21
C LEU A 284 -1.00 -1.48 7.83
N ASN A 285 -0.61 -0.60 6.89
CA ASN A 285 -1.14 -0.61 5.52
C ASN A 285 -0.75 -1.87 4.75
N LEU A 286 0.48 -2.35 4.92
CA LEU A 286 0.89 -3.64 4.36
C LEU A 286 0.05 -4.80 4.93
N GLY A 287 -0.20 -4.82 6.24
CA GLY A 287 -1.09 -5.81 6.86
C GLY A 287 -2.53 -5.73 6.32
N LEU A 288 -3.08 -4.52 6.19
CA LEU A 288 -4.43 -4.30 5.67
C LEU A 288 -4.58 -4.73 4.21
N VAL A 289 -3.57 -4.52 3.36
CA VAL A 289 -3.63 -4.98 1.97
C VAL A 289 -3.68 -6.51 1.90
N LEU A 290 -2.89 -7.20 2.73
CA LEU A 290 -2.91 -8.66 2.81
C LEU A 290 -4.25 -9.17 3.37
N ALA A 291 -4.83 -8.48 4.35
CA ALA A 291 -6.17 -8.79 4.86
C ALA A 291 -7.25 -8.63 3.78
N ILE A 292 -7.17 -7.58 2.94
CA ILE A 292 -8.07 -7.40 1.79
C ILE A 292 -7.94 -8.57 0.80
N LEU A 293 -6.71 -9.00 0.50
CA LEU A 293 -6.50 -10.17 -0.38
C LEU A 293 -7.06 -11.45 0.22
N LEU A 294 -6.92 -11.65 1.54
CA LEU A 294 -7.54 -12.77 2.24
C LEU A 294 -9.07 -12.73 2.12
N VAL A 295 -9.70 -11.58 2.33
CA VAL A 295 -11.16 -11.41 2.14
C VAL A 295 -11.59 -11.75 0.71
N VAL A 296 -10.80 -11.36 -0.28
CA VAL A 296 -11.05 -11.72 -1.70
C VAL A 296 -10.88 -13.23 -1.92
N ALA A 297 -9.91 -13.88 -1.29
CA ALA A 297 -9.75 -15.33 -1.37
C ALA A 297 -10.94 -16.07 -0.73
N LEU A 298 -11.42 -15.57 0.41
CA LEU A 298 -12.61 -16.09 1.10
C LEU A 298 -13.91 -15.94 0.28
N TRP A 299 -13.96 -15.02 -0.70
CA TRP A 299 -15.09 -14.97 -1.64
C TRP A 299 -15.16 -16.17 -2.59
N ARG A 300 -14.02 -16.79 -2.90
CA ARG A 300 -13.95 -17.87 -3.90
C ARG A 300 -13.87 -19.25 -3.24
N TRP A 301 -13.26 -19.34 -2.06
CA TRP A 301 -12.94 -20.60 -1.37
C TRP A 301 -13.57 -20.72 0.02
N GLY A 302 -14.43 -19.77 0.37
CA GLY A 302 -15.19 -19.78 1.61
C GLY A 302 -16.58 -20.32 1.39
#